data_AF-A0AAV2HWX7-F1
#
_entry.id   AF-A0AAV2HWX7-F1
#
_cell.length_a   1.000
_cell.length_b   1.000
_cell.length_c   1.000
_cell.angle_alpha   90.00
_cell.angle_beta   90.00
_cell.angle_gamma   90.00
#
_symmetry.space_group_name_H-M   'P 1'
#
loop_
_entity.id
_entity.type
_entity.pdbx_description
1 polymer ?
#
loop_
_entity_poly.entity_id
_entity_poly.type
_entity_poly.pdbx_seq_one_letter_code
_entity_poly.pdbx_strand_id
1 'polypeptide(L)'
;MKRSKHWNTSLMVTLMVTLVAYPCLGVAGDNQESSLTRSASGAIVLPDISVSGDTTTPPNTEVKPDPKASDPATHPAVGLSSVNSSVDVLMADLDSKRNLTRFLSQPVVNDHNFEFIRNPIDACAGSAPPEVLFVIPSAPGNSEKRDRVRKGALGAYAREPSNNATVLFFTGTPDCSEDWALQQAHIDDEFHLHGDIVQENFPDVYRNIRLKAVSMLRWAVTYCKHAKYVIRTDDDVVVNVKQIVSVVRQKHRDHLEFVIGVVKDDWKPARNKGKYHMSVEEYPDPLYPPFALGGLLGYPLTSVALLYQAALRVKPIWLDDVYITGICASKVGVTLLRDPNFKFTHVKSTK
;
A
#
# COMPACT_ATOMS: atom_id res chain seq x y z
N MET A 1 -26.77 -40.44 -63.84
CA MET A 1 -26.32 -41.22 -62.65
C MET A 1 -24.87 -40.87 -62.33
N LYS A 2 -24.53 -40.72 -61.03
CA LYS A 2 -23.33 -41.22 -60.29
C LYS A 2 -21.94 -41.27 -60.99
N ARG A 3 -20.77 -41.00 -60.35
CA ARG A 3 -20.38 -40.35 -59.06
C ARG A 3 -18.83 -40.40 -58.92
N SER A 4 -18.16 -39.33 -58.44
CA SER A 4 -16.81 -39.36 -57.76
C SER A 4 -15.58 -39.76 -58.63
N LYS A 5 -14.28 -39.48 -58.35
CA LYS A 5 -13.41 -38.91 -57.27
C LYS A 5 -12.29 -38.05 -57.95
N HIS A 6 -11.71 -36.97 -57.39
CA HIS A 6 -10.58 -36.91 -56.42
C HIS A 6 -9.42 -37.91 -56.72
N TRP A 7 -8.12 -37.60 -56.66
CA TRP A 7 -7.31 -36.49 -56.07
C TRP A 7 -6.21 -36.07 -57.09
N ASN A 8 -5.04 -35.43 -56.84
CA ASN A 8 -4.39 -34.76 -55.69
C ASN A 8 -3.29 -33.77 -56.20
N THR A 9 -3.05 -32.63 -55.54
CA THR A 9 -1.71 -31.98 -55.45
C THR A 9 -1.64 -30.92 -54.34
N SER A 10 -0.95 -31.29 -53.26
CA SER A 10 -0.04 -30.49 -52.41
C SER A 10 -0.09 -28.97 -52.53
N LEU A 11 -0.63 -28.20 -51.57
CA LEU A 11 -0.09 -27.94 -50.22
C LEU A 11 1.21 -27.12 -50.20
N MET A 12 1.08 -25.79 -50.20
CA MET A 12 1.95 -24.85 -49.50
C MET A 12 1.15 -23.62 -49.06
N VAL A 13 0.61 -23.66 -47.84
CA VAL A 13 0.11 -22.46 -47.15
C VAL A 13 1.24 -21.98 -46.25
N THR A 14 1.98 -20.98 -46.70
CA THR A 14 2.94 -20.26 -45.86
C THR A 14 2.14 -19.45 -44.84
N LEU A 15 2.04 -19.96 -43.61
CA LEU A 15 1.44 -19.24 -42.50
C LEU A 15 2.34 -18.05 -42.14
N MET A 16 1.93 -16.83 -42.50
CA MET A 16 2.61 -15.61 -42.07
C MET A 16 2.40 -15.39 -40.57
N VAL A 17 3.26 -16.00 -39.76
CA VAL A 17 3.50 -15.55 -38.38
C VAL A 17 4.39 -14.32 -38.46
N THR A 18 3.77 -13.14 -38.44
CA THR A 18 4.49 -11.86 -38.37
C THR A 18 3.93 -11.00 -37.25
N LEU A 19 4.82 -10.70 -36.30
CA LEU A 19 4.73 -9.63 -35.31
C LEU A 19 3.63 -9.76 -34.24
N VAL A 20 3.88 -10.64 -33.28
CA VAL A 20 3.63 -10.26 -31.88
C VAL A 20 4.56 -9.07 -31.61
N ALA A 21 3.99 -7.88 -31.44
CA ALA A 21 4.75 -6.73 -30.97
C ALA A 21 5.13 -6.98 -29.50
N TYR A 22 6.42 -7.19 -29.22
CA TYR A 22 6.92 -7.23 -27.84
C TYR A 22 6.61 -5.88 -27.17
N PRO A 23 5.86 -5.82 -26.06
CA PRO A 23 5.56 -4.56 -25.36
C PRO A 23 6.79 -3.96 -24.64
N CYS A 24 7.97 -4.58 -24.79
CA CYS A 24 9.23 -4.20 -24.17
C CYS A 24 9.92 -2.94 -24.78
N LEU A 25 9.30 -2.29 -25.77
CA LEU A 25 9.76 -1.00 -26.30
C LEU A 25 9.10 0.16 -25.52
N GLY A 26 9.67 0.57 -24.39
CA GLY A 26 9.20 1.81 -23.74
C GLY A 26 9.49 2.09 -22.27
N VAL A 27 10.72 1.91 -21.77
CA VAL A 27 11.19 2.67 -20.58
C VAL A 27 12.63 3.16 -20.80
N ALA A 28 12.82 3.96 -21.84
CA ALA A 28 13.96 4.88 -21.93
C ALA A 28 13.46 6.25 -21.48
N GLY A 29 14.13 6.86 -20.50
CA GLY A 29 13.75 8.20 -20.04
C GLY A 29 14.26 9.27 -20.99
N ASP A 30 13.38 10.17 -21.41
CA ASP A 30 13.75 11.42 -22.05
C ASP A 30 12.99 12.59 -21.43
N ASN A 31 13.72 13.67 -21.14
CA ASN A 31 13.14 14.94 -20.74
C ASN A 31 12.64 15.67 -21.99
N GLN A 32 11.35 15.94 -22.10
CA GLN A 32 10.91 17.08 -22.91
C GLN A 32 9.57 17.66 -22.45
N GLU A 33 9.55 18.99 -22.33
CA GLU A 33 8.33 19.77 -22.13
C GLU A 33 7.43 19.64 -23.36
N SER A 34 6.11 19.45 -23.15
CA SER A 34 5.12 19.92 -24.12
C SER A 34 3.81 20.30 -23.42
N SER A 35 3.11 21.26 -24.01
CA SER A 35 2.04 22.03 -23.37
C SER A 35 0.65 21.39 -23.49
N LEU A 36 -0.10 21.44 -22.39
CA LEU A 36 -1.53 21.77 -22.31
C LEU A 36 -2.47 21.24 -23.42
N THR A 37 -3.35 20.30 -23.05
CA THR A 37 -4.79 20.50 -23.27
C THR A 37 -5.57 20.14 -21.98
N ARG A 38 -6.62 20.90 -21.68
CA ARG A 38 -7.45 20.72 -20.47
C ARG A 38 -8.56 19.68 -20.72
N SER A 39 -8.81 18.82 -19.73
CA SER A 39 -10.16 18.28 -19.52
C SER A 39 -10.46 18.12 -18.03
N ALA A 40 -11.74 18.21 -17.69
CA ALA A 40 -12.30 18.52 -16.37
C ALA A 40 -11.74 17.72 -15.17
N SER A 41 -11.25 18.44 -14.15
CA SER A 41 -11.19 17.93 -12.77
C SER A 41 -12.48 18.28 -12.04
N GLY A 42 -13.21 17.27 -11.56
CA GLY A 42 -14.33 17.48 -10.64
C GLY A 42 -13.81 17.83 -9.25
N ALA A 43 -13.80 19.12 -8.91
CA ALA A 43 -13.45 19.57 -7.57
C ALA A 43 -14.59 19.29 -6.59
N ILE A 44 -14.28 18.67 -5.45
CA ILE A 44 -15.21 18.54 -4.33
C ILE A 44 -15.31 19.91 -3.65
N VAL A 45 -16.50 20.51 -3.67
CA VAL A 45 -16.80 21.76 -2.97
C VAL A 45 -16.98 21.45 -1.48
N LEU A 46 -16.14 22.07 -0.64
CA LEU A 46 -16.37 22.15 0.81
C LEU A 46 -17.21 23.40 1.10
N PRO A 47 -18.19 23.36 2.04
CA PRO A 47 -19.00 24.52 2.37
C PRO A 47 -18.21 25.55 3.19
N ASP A 48 -18.36 26.83 2.85
CA ASP A 48 -17.82 27.95 3.61
C ASP A 48 -18.46 28.04 5.01
N ILE A 49 -17.63 28.09 6.05
CA ILE A 49 -18.06 28.45 7.41
C ILE A 49 -17.74 29.93 7.61
N SER A 50 -18.74 30.78 7.42
CA SER A 50 -18.68 32.20 7.73
C SER A 50 -18.76 32.42 9.26
N VAL A 51 -17.62 32.73 9.88
CA VAL A 51 -17.59 33.21 11.27
C VAL A 51 -17.83 34.72 11.29
N SER A 52 -19.08 35.11 11.55
CA SER A 52 -19.43 36.49 11.89
C SER A 52 -18.90 36.83 13.28
N GLY A 53 -17.87 37.67 13.35
CA GLY A 53 -17.41 38.22 14.62
C GLY A 53 -18.35 39.31 15.10
N ASP A 54 -19.01 39.09 16.24
CA ASP A 54 -19.85 40.09 16.91
C ASP A 54 -19.18 40.55 18.21
N THR A 55 -18.60 41.75 18.18
CA THR A 55 -17.94 42.36 19.33
C THR A 55 -18.96 43.11 20.19
N THR A 56 -19.43 42.48 21.26
CA THR A 56 -20.22 43.15 22.31
C THR A 56 -19.46 43.17 23.63
N THR A 57 -19.03 44.37 24.05
CA THR A 57 -18.44 44.63 25.36
C THR A 57 -19.54 44.73 26.43
N PRO A 58 -19.46 43.99 27.56
CA PRO A 58 -20.34 44.21 28.70
C PRO A 58 -19.91 45.46 29.49
N PRO A 59 -20.84 46.15 30.18
CA PRO A 59 -20.55 47.39 30.89
C PRO A 59 -19.85 47.15 32.25
N ASN A 60 -18.96 48.06 32.62
CA ASN A 60 -18.40 48.14 33.98
C ASN A 60 -19.52 48.41 35.00
N THR A 61 -19.64 47.53 35.98
CA THR A 61 -20.35 47.80 37.25
C THR A 61 -19.39 47.59 38.41
N GLU A 62 -19.02 48.69 39.08
CA GLU A 62 -18.29 48.63 40.34
C GLU A 62 -19.16 48.00 41.43
N VAL A 63 -18.66 46.93 42.07
CA VAL A 63 -19.27 46.34 43.26
C VAL A 63 -18.34 46.58 44.44
N LYS A 64 -18.81 47.34 45.43
CA LYS A 64 -18.11 47.54 46.72
C LYS A 64 -18.02 46.21 47.49
N PRO A 65 -16.92 45.93 48.20
CA PRO A 65 -16.82 44.75 49.04
C PRO A 65 -17.57 44.94 50.37
N ASP A 66 -18.39 43.95 50.72
CA ASP A 66 -19.01 43.83 52.04
C ASP A 66 -18.28 42.73 52.83
N PRO A 67 -17.80 42.96 54.08
CA PRO A 67 -16.96 42.00 54.78
C PRO A 67 -17.75 41.12 55.76
N LYS A 68 -17.89 39.82 55.46
CA LYS A 68 -17.99 38.75 56.49
C LYS A 68 -17.72 37.36 55.91
N ALA A 69 -17.09 36.53 56.73
CA ALA A 69 -16.47 35.27 56.34
C ALA A 69 -17.39 34.04 56.49
N SER A 70 -17.13 33.01 55.68
CA SER A 70 -17.14 31.60 56.12
C SER A 70 -16.47 30.69 55.07
N ASP A 71 -15.42 29.98 55.49
CA ASP A 71 -14.75 28.78 54.94
C ASP A 71 -14.72 28.48 53.42
N PRO A 72 -13.51 28.31 52.83
CA PRO A 72 -13.37 27.78 51.48
C PRO A 72 -13.55 26.26 51.45
N ALA A 73 -14.59 25.78 50.78
CA ALA A 73 -14.65 24.40 50.35
C ALA A 73 -13.46 24.09 49.43
N THR A 74 -12.65 23.09 49.78
CA THR A 74 -11.50 22.66 48.98
C THR A 74 -11.97 21.98 47.69
N HIS A 75 -12.20 22.76 46.65
CA HIS A 75 -12.18 22.24 45.28
C HIS A 75 -10.76 21.69 44.99
N PRO A 76 -10.63 20.47 44.45
CA PRO A 76 -9.32 19.95 44.09
C PRO A 76 -8.72 20.84 43.00
N ALA A 77 -7.56 21.43 43.28
CA ALA A 77 -6.82 22.20 42.31
C ALA A 77 -6.38 21.27 41.18
N VAL A 78 -7.06 21.36 40.02
CA VAL A 78 -6.55 20.80 38.77
C VAL A 78 -5.25 21.56 38.48
N GLY A 79 -4.12 20.89 38.72
CA GLY A 79 -2.82 21.55 38.74
C GLY A 79 -2.50 22.23 37.41
N LEU A 80 -1.99 23.45 37.45
CA LEU A 80 -1.61 24.24 36.26
C LEU A 80 -0.63 23.48 35.35
N SER A 81 0.19 22.59 35.92
CA SER A 81 1.06 21.64 35.19
C SER A 81 0.31 20.64 34.31
N SER A 82 -0.87 20.16 34.73
CA SER A 82 -1.73 19.25 33.96
C SER A 82 -2.40 19.97 32.78
N VAL A 83 -2.72 21.26 32.94
CA VAL A 83 -3.28 22.10 31.87
C VAL A 83 -2.22 22.35 30.80
N ASN A 84 -1.01 22.77 31.19
CA ASN A 84 0.10 22.99 30.26
C ASN A 84 0.41 21.71 29.46
N SER A 85 0.54 20.57 30.14
CA SER A 85 0.80 19.28 29.47
C SER A 85 -0.29 18.88 28.45
N SER A 86 -1.54 19.30 28.66
CA SER A 86 -2.64 19.02 27.73
C SER A 86 -2.59 19.95 26.51
N VAL A 87 -2.19 21.21 26.70
CA VAL A 87 -1.95 22.17 25.60
C VAL A 87 -0.76 21.73 24.74
N ASP A 88 0.34 21.26 25.34
CA ASP A 88 1.52 20.79 24.62
C ASP A 88 1.19 19.60 23.68
N VAL A 89 0.39 18.64 24.15
CA VAL A 89 -0.07 17.50 23.34
C VAL A 89 -0.94 17.94 22.16
N LEU A 90 -1.86 18.90 22.38
CA LEU A 90 -2.70 19.45 21.32
C LEU A 90 -1.88 20.24 20.28
N MET A 91 -0.88 21.00 20.71
CA MET A 91 0.02 21.72 19.79
C MET A 91 0.86 20.75 18.95
N ALA A 92 1.38 19.67 19.56
CA ALA A 92 2.12 18.63 18.84
C ALA A 92 1.26 17.91 17.77
N ASP A 93 -0.01 17.63 18.06
CA ASP A 93 -0.96 17.08 17.09
C ASP A 93 -1.27 18.07 15.96
N LEU A 94 -1.51 19.35 16.28
CA LEU A 94 -1.74 20.41 15.29
C LEU A 94 -0.54 20.60 14.35
N ASP A 95 0.69 20.61 14.87
CA ASP A 95 1.89 20.75 14.05
C ASP A 95 2.19 19.48 13.23
N SER A 96 1.88 18.29 13.75
CA SER A 96 1.92 17.04 12.99
C SER A 96 0.94 17.08 11.81
N LYS A 97 -0.30 17.54 12.04
CA LYS A 97 -1.32 17.72 10.99
C LYS A 97 -0.89 18.77 9.95
N ARG A 98 -0.36 19.92 10.37
CA ARG A 98 0.19 20.96 9.47
C ARG A 98 1.33 20.43 8.61
N ASN A 99 2.25 19.66 9.19
CA ASN A 99 3.36 19.06 8.46
C ASN A 99 2.88 18.01 7.45
N LEU A 100 1.90 17.18 7.83
CA LEU A 100 1.25 16.23 6.93
C LEU A 100 0.56 16.95 5.76
N THR A 101 -0.26 17.98 6.01
CA THR A 101 -0.92 18.76 4.96
C THR A 101 0.09 19.40 4.02
N ARG A 102 1.17 20.01 4.54
CA ARG A 102 2.25 20.60 3.74
C ARG A 102 2.94 19.55 2.86
N PHE A 103 3.18 18.36 3.38
CA PHE A 103 3.78 17.27 2.60
C PHE A 103 2.81 16.76 1.51
N LEU A 104 1.54 16.54 1.84
CA LEU A 104 0.54 16.08 0.87
C LEU A 104 0.22 17.12 -0.23
N SER A 105 0.45 18.41 0.02
CA SER A 105 0.36 19.46 -1.00
C SER A 105 1.54 19.51 -1.98
N GLN A 106 2.62 18.75 -1.74
CA GLN A 106 3.74 18.66 -2.69
C GLN A 106 3.30 17.97 -4.00
N PRO A 107 3.92 18.31 -5.14
CA PRO A 107 3.61 17.66 -6.42
C PRO A 107 3.98 16.17 -6.38
N VAL A 108 3.26 15.38 -7.17
CA VAL A 108 3.63 14.00 -7.48
C VAL A 108 4.95 14.02 -8.27
N VAL A 109 5.94 13.26 -7.80
CA VAL A 109 7.26 13.09 -8.45
C VAL A 109 7.50 11.67 -8.94
N ASN A 110 6.71 10.70 -8.47
CA ASN A 110 6.63 9.36 -9.06
C ASN A 110 5.17 9.06 -9.34
N ASP A 111 4.72 9.33 -10.55
CA ASP A 111 3.42 8.83 -10.96
C ASP A 111 3.47 7.29 -11.08
N HIS A 112 2.44 6.61 -10.56
CA HIS A 112 2.29 5.15 -10.63
C HIS A 112 1.11 4.81 -11.55
N ASN A 113 1.07 5.47 -12.71
CA ASN A 113 -0.02 5.34 -13.68
C ASN A 113 0.20 4.17 -14.64
N PHE A 114 0.48 2.99 -14.09
CA PHE A 114 0.52 1.76 -14.88
C PHE A 114 -0.91 1.28 -15.16
N GLU A 115 -1.14 0.72 -16.34
CA GLU A 115 -2.41 0.09 -16.71
C GLU A 115 -2.59 -1.23 -15.93
N PHE A 116 -3.82 -1.51 -15.47
CA PHE A 116 -4.16 -2.82 -14.94
C PHE A 116 -4.52 -3.78 -16.08
N ILE A 117 -3.62 -4.72 -16.39
CA ILE A 117 -3.82 -5.77 -17.40
C ILE A 117 -4.84 -6.80 -16.90
N ARG A 118 -4.76 -7.17 -15.62
CA ARG A 118 -5.72 -8.06 -14.93
C ARG A 118 -6.19 -7.36 -13.66
N ASN A 119 -7.51 -7.21 -13.50
CA ASN A 119 -8.09 -6.42 -12.42
C ASN A 119 -9.39 -7.06 -11.90
N PRO A 120 -9.35 -7.76 -10.76
CA PRO A 120 -10.52 -8.41 -10.16
C PRO A 120 -11.32 -7.38 -9.34
N ILE A 121 -11.89 -6.39 -10.02
CA ILE A 121 -12.61 -5.27 -9.38
C ILE A 121 -13.75 -5.75 -8.46
N ASP A 122 -14.34 -6.91 -8.77
CA ASP A 122 -15.44 -7.49 -8.00
C ASP A 122 -15.00 -8.11 -6.67
N ALA A 123 -13.69 -8.37 -6.47
CA ALA A 123 -13.16 -9.03 -5.26
C ALA A 123 -13.37 -8.23 -3.95
N CYS A 124 -13.67 -6.94 -4.05
CA CYS A 124 -14.11 -6.10 -2.92
C CYS A 124 -15.43 -5.35 -3.21
N ALA A 125 -16.16 -5.73 -4.25
CA ALA A 125 -17.47 -5.15 -4.60
C ALA A 125 -18.62 -5.87 -3.88
N GLY A 126 -19.83 -5.33 -4.01
CA GLY A 126 -21.06 -5.92 -3.47
C GLY A 126 -21.47 -5.42 -2.08
N SER A 127 -22.48 -6.07 -1.51
CA SER A 127 -23.15 -5.65 -0.27
C SER A 127 -22.43 -6.06 1.03
N ALA A 128 -21.44 -6.95 0.94
CA ALA A 128 -20.65 -7.44 2.08
C ALA A 128 -19.15 -7.45 1.71
N PRO A 129 -18.51 -6.27 1.60
CA PRO A 129 -17.09 -6.18 1.27
C PRO A 129 -16.20 -6.74 2.40
N PRO A 130 -15.00 -7.25 2.06
CA PRO A 130 -14.09 -7.86 3.02
C PRO A 130 -13.60 -6.85 4.07
N GLU A 131 -13.52 -7.26 5.34
CA GLU A 131 -12.89 -6.48 6.41
C GLU A 131 -11.35 -6.54 6.30
N VAL A 132 -10.83 -7.70 5.88
CA VAL A 132 -9.39 -7.97 5.75
C VAL A 132 -9.04 -8.29 4.30
N LEU A 133 -8.19 -7.46 3.70
CA LEU A 133 -7.58 -7.73 2.40
C LEU A 133 -6.15 -8.28 2.59
N PHE A 134 -5.91 -9.52 2.18
CA PHE A 134 -4.56 -10.07 2.07
C PHE A 134 -3.97 -9.72 0.69
N VAL A 135 -2.83 -9.03 0.68
CA VAL A 135 -2.11 -8.63 -0.55
C VAL A 135 -0.80 -9.40 -0.66
N ILE A 136 -0.66 -10.21 -1.70
CA ILE A 136 0.43 -11.19 -1.84
C ILE A 136 1.32 -10.81 -3.04
N PRO A 137 2.49 -10.19 -2.85
CA PRO A 137 3.40 -9.95 -3.96
C PRO A 137 3.95 -11.29 -4.47
N SER A 138 3.79 -11.56 -5.76
CA SER A 138 4.23 -12.81 -6.39
C SER A 138 4.85 -12.53 -7.76
N ALA A 139 5.82 -13.32 -8.21
CA ALA A 139 6.39 -13.18 -9.57
C ALA A 139 5.53 -13.96 -10.60
N PRO A 140 5.50 -13.60 -11.89
CA PRO A 140 4.63 -14.26 -12.87
C PRO A 140 4.78 -15.80 -12.89
N GLY A 141 6.02 -16.31 -12.92
CA GLY A 141 6.32 -17.75 -12.86
C GLY A 141 6.04 -18.47 -11.52
N ASN A 142 5.63 -17.77 -10.44
CA ASN A 142 5.40 -18.37 -9.12
C ASN A 142 4.00 -19.01 -8.95
N SER A 143 3.40 -19.57 -10.00
CA SER A 143 2.04 -20.14 -9.96
C SER A 143 1.89 -21.19 -8.85
N GLU A 144 2.84 -22.12 -8.70
CA GLU A 144 2.84 -23.09 -7.60
C GLU A 144 2.87 -22.44 -6.20
N LYS A 145 3.54 -21.30 -6.05
CA LYS A 145 3.55 -20.58 -4.76
C LYS A 145 2.19 -20.00 -4.45
N ARG A 146 1.55 -19.34 -5.43
CA ARG A 146 0.18 -18.82 -5.31
C ARG A 146 -0.79 -19.94 -4.96
N ASP A 147 -0.65 -21.08 -5.62
CA ASP A 147 -1.46 -22.27 -5.34
C ASP A 147 -1.26 -22.83 -3.92
N ARG A 148 -0.05 -22.80 -3.37
CA ARG A 148 0.19 -23.14 -1.96
C ARG A 148 -0.45 -22.13 -1.00
N VAL A 149 -0.48 -20.83 -1.34
CA VAL A 149 -1.20 -19.82 -0.54
C VAL A 149 -2.71 -20.05 -0.60
N ARG A 150 -3.29 -20.33 -1.78
CA ARG A 150 -4.71 -20.67 -1.98
C ARG A 150 -5.10 -21.93 -1.22
N LYS A 151 -4.33 -23.02 -1.34
CA LYS A 151 -4.63 -24.33 -0.76
C LYS A 151 -4.28 -24.40 0.73
N GLY A 152 -3.33 -23.59 1.19
CA GLY A 152 -2.85 -23.54 2.57
C GLY A 152 -3.73 -22.73 3.54
N ALA A 153 -3.18 -22.48 4.73
CA ALA A 153 -3.91 -21.89 5.85
C ALA A 153 -4.48 -20.48 5.58
N LEU A 154 -3.83 -19.68 4.72
CA LEU A 154 -4.28 -18.32 4.39
C LEU A 154 -5.51 -18.34 3.48
N GLY A 155 -5.46 -19.07 2.35
CA GLY A 155 -6.64 -19.24 1.50
C GLY A 155 -7.77 -20.00 2.21
N ALA A 156 -7.46 -20.95 3.11
CA ALA A 156 -8.47 -21.60 3.95
C ALA A 156 -9.14 -20.62 4.94
N TYR A 157 -8.38 -19.67 5.51
CA TYR A 157 -8.92 -18.63 6.38
C TYR A 157 -9.84 -17.66 5.60
N ALA A 158 -9.44 -17.25 4.39
CA ALA A 158 -10.23 -16.32 3.58
C ALA A 158 -11.51 -16.94 2.99
N ARG A 159 -11.50 -18.25 2.64
CA ARG A 159 -12.70 -18.95 2.15
C ARG A 159 -13.79 -19.15 3.21
N GLU A 160 -13.45 -19.06 4.49
CA GLU A 160 -14.40 -19.18 5.59
C GLU A 160 -15.17 -17.86 5.74
N PRO A 161 -16.48 -17.78 5.39
CA PRO A 161 -17.20 -16.51 5.28
C PRO A 161 -17.24 -15.71 6.58
N SER A 162 -17.22 -16.38 7.73
CA SER A 162 -17.21 -15.73 9.05
C SER A 162 -15.93 -14.91 9.35
N ASN A 163 -14.84 -15.11 8.59
CA ASN A 163 -13.64 -14.30 8.72
C ASN A 163 -13.69 -12.96 7.96
N ASN A 164 -14.64 -12.82 7.02
CA ASN A 164 -14.83 -11.67 6.13
C ASN A 164 -13.50 -11.15 5.52
N ALA A 165 -12.81 -12.01 4.78
CA ALA A 165 -11.48 -11.73 4.24
C ALA A 165 -11.34 -12.20 2.79
N THR A 166 -10.49 -11.52 2.01
CA THR A 166 -10.14 -11.92 0.63
C THR A 166 -8.62 -11.94 0.43
N VAL A 167 -8.16 -12.62 -0.62
CA VAL A 167 -6.74 -12.78 -0.97
C VAL A 167 -6.55 -12.36 -2.42
N LEU A 168 -5.58 -11.49 -2.69
CA LEU A 168 -5.20 -11.10 -4.04
C LEU A 168 -3.69 -11.18 -4.23
N PHE A 169 -3.28 -11.74 -5.36
CA PHE A 169 -1.90 -11.81 -5.80
C PHE A 169 -1.56 -10.62 -6.69
N PHE A 170 -0.39 -10.02 -6.45
CA PHE A 170 0.05 -8.82 -7.17
C PHE A 170 1.29 -9.16 -8.00
N THR A 171 1.21 -8.94 -9.31
CA THR A 171 2.28 -9.19 -10.27
C THR A 171 2.49 -7.98 -11.19
N GLY A 172 3.69 -7.86 -11.75
CA GLY A 172 3.90 -7.10 -12.99
C GLY A 172 3.68 -7.98 -14.22
N THR A 173 4.16 -7.53 -15.37
CA THR A 173 4.36 -8.38 -16.56
C THR A 173 5.60 -9.27 -16.39
N PRO A 174 5.67 -10.42 -17.09
CA PRO A 174 6.90 -11.20 -17.18
C PRO A 174 8.08 -10.33 -17.61
N ASP A 175 9.30 -10.75 -17.26
CA ASP A 175 10.50 -10.08 -17.77
C ASP A 175 10.60 -10.27 -19.29
N CYS A 176 11.34 -9.37 -19.96
CA CYS A 176 11.50 -9.36 -21.41
C CYS A 176 12.45 -10.48 -21.90
N SER A 177 12.19 -11.70 -21.46
CA SER A 177 12.85 -12.96 -21.83
C SER A 177 12.11 -13.64 -22.99
N GLU A 178 12.73 -14.68 -23.57
CA GLU A 178 12.12 -15.48 -24.65
C GLU A 178 10.81 -16.15 -24.21
N ASP A 179 10.67 -16.45 -22.91
CA ASP A 179 9.49 -17.07 -22.32
C ASP A 179 8.34 -16.08 -22.00
N TRP A 180 8.48 -14.78 -22.30
CA TRP A 180 7.50 -13.75 -21.92
C TRP A 180 6.06 -14.13 -22.30
N ALA A 181 5.85 -14.58 -23.54
CA ALA A 181 4.52 -14.91 -24.05
C ALA A 181 3.91 -16.14 -23.36
N LEU A 182 4.74 -17.14 -23.02
CA LEU A 182 4.30 -18.33 -22.30
C LEU A 182 3.95 -18.00 -20.84
N GLN A 183 4.79 -17.19 -20.17
CA GLN A 183 4.51 -16.74 -18.81
C GLN A 183 3.26 -15.86 -18.71
N GLN A 184 3.03 -14.97 -19.70
CA GLN A 184 1.82 -14.15 -19.73
C GLN A 184 0.57 -15.00 -20.01
N ALA A 185 0.64 -15.98 -20.92
CA ALA A 185 -0.46 -16.92 -21.15
C ALA A 185 -0.83 -17.70 -19.88
N HIS A 186 0.16 -18.17 -19.11
CA HIS A 186 -0.11 -18.83 -17.83
C HIS A 186 -0.76 -17.90 -16.79
N ILE A 187 -0.37 -16.62 -16.73
CA ILE A 187 -1.04 -15.63 -15.85
C ILE A 187 -2.48 -15.38 -16.30
N ASP A 188 -2.73 -15.36 -17.61
CA ASP A 188 -4.05 -15.16 -18.17
C ASP A 188 -4.98 -16.33 -17.85
N ASP A 189 -4.54 -17.58 -18.07
CA ASP A 189 -5.29 -18.79 -17.72
C ASP A 189 -5.55 -18.86 -16.21
N GLU A 190 -4.55 -18.52 -15.38
CA GLU A 190 -4.69 -18.51 -13.92
C GLU A 190 -5.67 -17.43 -13.43
N PHE A 191 -5.67 -16.25 -14.05
CA PHE A 191 -6.65 -15.19 -13.76
C PHE A 191 -8.07 -15.60 -14.17
N HIS A 192 -8.26 -16.23 -15.33
CA HIS A 192 -9.57 -16.75 -15.72
C HIS A 192 -10.09 -17.86 -14.78
N LEU A 193 -9.18 -18.67 -14.22
CA LEU A 193 -9.54 -19.77 -13.32
C LEU A 193 -9.85 -19.32 -11.88
N HIS A 194 -9.14 -18.31 -11.37
CA HIS A 194 -9.19 -17.93 -9.96
C HIS A 194 -9.73 -16.53 -9.68
N GLY A 195 -9.65 -15.60 -10.63
CA GLY A 195 -10.11 -14.22 -10.46
C GLY A 195 -9.42 -13.45 -9.33
N ASP A 196 -8.21 -13.85 -8.94
CA ASP A 196 -7.51 -13.34 -7.76
C ASP A 196 -6.13 -12.68 -8.05
N ILE A 197 -5.84 -12.40 -9.33
CA ILE A 197 -4.59 -11.74 -9.75
C ILE A 197 -4.86 -10.28 -10.14
N VAL A 198 -4.18 -9.36 -9.45
CA VAL A 198 -3.98 -7.97 -9.87
C VAL A 198 -2.65 -7.90 -10.63
N GLN A 199 -2.72 -7.58 -11.93
CA GLN A 199 -1.53 -7.39 -12.77
C GLN A 199 -1.48 -5.96 -13.31
N GLU A 200 -0.37 -5.26 -13.07
CA GLU A 200 -0.08 -3.96 -13.67
C GLU A 200 1.02 -4.06 -14.74
N ASN A 201 0.99 -3.15 -15.72
CA ASN A 201 1.89 -3.13 -16.86
C ASN A 201 3.30 -2.55 -16.54
N PHE A 202 4.05 -3.21 -15.64
CA PHE A 202 5.47 -2.95 -15.42
C PHE A 202 6.28 -4.27 -15.40
N PRO A 203 7.53 -4.30 -15.91
CA PRO A 203 8.34 -5.52 -15.88
C PRO A 203 8.63 -5.98 -14.45
N ASP A 204 8.26 -7.22 -14.11
CA ASP A 204 8.36 -7.80 -12.77
C ASP A 204 9.76 -8.36 -12.47
N VAL A 205 10.76 -7.49 -12.58
CA VAL A 205 12.14 -7.78 -12.17
C VAL A 205 12.38 -7.36 -10.73
N TYR A 206 13.31 -7.99 -10.02
CA TYR A 206 13.54 -7.75 -8.60
C TYR A 206 13.85 -6.27 -8.24
N ARG A 207 14.49 -5.52 -9.15
CA ARG A 207 14.75 -4.08 -8.97
C ARG A 207 13.48 -3.21 -9.02
N ASN A 208 12.39 -3.74 -9.56
CA ASN A 208 11.07 -3.10 -9.64
C ASN A 208 10.13 -3.52 -8.50
N ILE A 209 10.59 -4.25 -7.48
CA ILE A 209 9.72 -4.71 -6.37
C ILE A 209 8.96 -3.56 -5.68
N ARG A 210 9.54 -2.35 -5.62
CA ARG A 210 8.85 -1.14 -5.17
C ARG A 210 7.55 -0.83 -5.93
N LEU A 211 7.50 -1.09 -7.24
CA LEU A 211 6.32 -0.83 -8.08
C LEU A 211 5.17 -1.75 -7.67
N LYS A 212 5.47 -3.03 -7.41
CA LYS A 212 4.51 -4.00 -6.88
C LYS A 212 4.03 -3.62 -5.47
N ALA A 213 4.89 -3.06 -4.62
CA ALA A 213 4.47 -2.54 -3.33
C ALA A 213 3.51 -1.35 -3.48
N VAL A 214 3.80 -0.38 -4.36
CA VAL A 214 2.89 0.74 -4.64
C VAL A 214 1.58 0.26 -5.29
N SER A 215 1.63 -0.74 -6.16
CA SER A 215 0.48 -1.44 -6.75
C SER A 215 -0.50 -1.95 -5.70
N MET A 216 0.02 -2.65 -4.67
CA MET A 216 -0.78 -3.15 -3.54
C MET A 216 -1.48 -2.01 -2.79
N LEU A 217 -0.78 -0.90 -2.53
CA LEU A 217 -1.37 0.25 -1.85
C LEU A 217 -2.43 0.93 -2.74
N ARG A 218 -2.12 1.18 -4.02
CA ARG A 218 -3.01 1.78 -5.03
C ARG A 218 -4.30 0.99 -5.15
N TRP A 219 -4.21 -0.33 -5.35
CA TRP A 219 -5.38 -1.16 -5.58
C TRP A 219 -6.30 -1.21 -4.37
N ALA A 220 -5.73 -1.37 -3.16
CA ALA A 220 -6.50 -1.39 -1.92
C ALA A 220 -7.33 -0.12 -1.72
N VAL A 221 -6.76 1.07 -1.94
CA VAL A 221 -7.48 2.35 -1.77
C VAL A 221 -8.38 2.72 -2.95
N THR A 222 -8.17 2.11 -4.12
CA THR A 222 -8.98 2.36 -5.33
C THR A 222 -10.20 1.45 -5.39
N TYR A 223 -10.04 0.15 -5.10
CA TYR A 223 -11.06 -0.87 -5.31
C TYR A 223 -11.56 -1.52 -4.00
N CYS A 224 -10.80 -1.49 -2.91
CA CYS A 224 -11.15 -2.15 -1.65
C CYS A 224 -11.44 -1.16 -0.50
N LYS A 225 -12.14 -0.07 -0.80
CA LYS A 225 -12.36 1.10 0.09
C LYS A 225 -13.05 0.80 1.43
N HIS A 226 -13.67 -0.37 1.57
CA HIS A 226 -14.38 -0.80 2.78
C HIS A 226 -13.57 -1.76 3.67
N ALA A 227 -12.39 -2.21 3.21
CA ALA A 227 -11.48 -2.97 4.05
C ALA A 227 -11.06 -2.11 5.24
N LYS A 228 -11.02 -2.70 6.44
CA LYS A 228 -10.45 -2.03 7.62
C LYS A 228 -8.96 -2.29 7.70
N TYR A 229 -8.53 -3.47 7.28
CA TYR A 229 -7.17 -3.95 7.42
C TYR A 229 -6.65 -4.46 6.08
N VAL A 230 -5.43 -4.08 5.75
CA VAL A 230 -4.67 -4.71 4.67
C VAL A 230 -3.48 -5.41 5.32
N ILE A 231 -3.27 -6.67 4.95
CA ILE A 231 -2.17 -7.50 5.47
C ILE A 231 -1.37 -8.00 4.28
N ARG A 232 -0.11 -7.58 4.18
CA ARG A 232 0.83 -8.13 3.20
C ARG A 232 1.52 -9.35 3.78
N THR A 233 1.67 -10.39 2.97
CA THR A 233 2.60 -11.49 3.24
C THR A 233 3.20 -11.98 1.94
N ASP A 234 4.50 -12.28 1.92
CA ASP A 234 5.17 -12.75 0.69
C ASP A 234 4.72 -14.18 0.31
N ASP A 235 4.87 -14.56 -0.96
CA ASP A 235 4.41 -15.86 -1.51
C ASP A 235 5.24 -17.09 -1.06
N ASP A 236 6.32 -16.89 -0.31
CA ASP A 236 7.15 -17.95 0.27
C ASP A 236 7.31 -17.91 1.79
N VAL A 237 6.38 -17.26 2.51
CA VAL A 237 6.38 -17.29 3.99
C VAL A 237 5.15 -18.02 4.57
N VAL A 238 5.32 -18.50 5.80
CA VAL A 238 4.27 -19.13 6.62
C VAL A 238 3.98 -18.22 7.81
N VAL A 239 2.69 -18.03 8.11
CA VAL A 239 2.18 -17.16 9.17
C VAL A 239 1.03 -17.83 9.94
N ASN A 240 0.85 -17.49 11.21
CA ASN A 240 -0.36 -17.85 11.95
C ASN A 240 -1.47 -16.83 11.61
N VAL A 241 -2.29 -17.15 10.61
CA VAL A 241 -3.27 -16.23 10.01
C VAL A 241 -4.25 -15.64 11.04
N LYS A 242 -4.80 -16.47 11.94
CA LYS A 242 -5.71 -16.02 13.01
C LYS A 242 -5.03 -15.03 13.95
N GLN A 243 -3.77 -15.30 14.29
CA GLN A 243 -2.98 -14.49 15.22
C GLN A 243 -2.59 -13.14 14.62
N ILE A 244 -2.13 -13.09 13.37
CA ILE A 244 -1.76 -11.83 12.71
C ILE A 244 -2.96 -10.90 12.52
N VAL A 245 -4.13 -11.44 12.14
CA VAL A 245 -5.38 -10.67 12.04
C VAL A 245 -5.81 -10.15 13.42
N SER A 246 -5.74 -11.00 14.46
CA SER A 246 -6.08 -10.59 15.83
C SER A 246 -5.17 -9.48 16.34
N VAL A 247 -3.87 -9.54 16.05
CA VAL A 247 -2.90 -8.51 16.47
C VAL A 247 -3.17 -7.18 15.76
N VAL A 248 -3.41 -7.16 14.45
CA VAL A 248 -3.75 -5.92 13.72
C VAL A 248 -5.05 -5.30 14.26
N ARG A 249 -6.10 -6.12 14.45
CA ARG A 249 -7.37 -5.71 15.08
C ARG A 249 -7.19 -5.16 16.50
N GLN A 250 -6.21 -5.67 17.26
CA GLN A 250 -5.90 -5.18 18.60
C GLN A 250 -5.19 -3.83 18.54
N LYS A 251 -4.08 -3.71 17.79
CA LYS A 251 -3.31 -2.46 17.71
C LYS A 251 -4.14 -1.27 17.20
N HIS A 252 -5.09 -1.51 16.29
CA HIS A 252 -5.98 -0.47 15.77
C HIS A 252 -6.98 0.11 16.79
N ARG A 253 -7.10 -0.46 17.99
CA ARG A 253 -7.84 0.15 19.10
C ARG A 253 -7.06 1.27 19.78
N ASP A 254 -5.75 1.15 19.79
CA ASP A 254 -4.83 2.01 20.55
C ASP A 254 -4.02 2.96 19.63
N HIS A 255 -3.94 2.64 18.33
CA HIS A 255 -3.18 3.38 17.33
C HIS A 255 -4.01 3.58 16.06
N LEU A 256 -4.21 4.84 15.65
CA LEU A 256 -4.94 5.17 14.42
C LEU A 256 -4.10 4.86 13.17
N GLU A 257 -2.86 5.36 13.11
CA GLU A 257 -2.01 5.26 11.93
C GLU A 257 -0.73 4.47 12.21
N PHE A 258 -0.64 3.25 11.67
CA PHE A 258 0.49 2.36 11.90
C PHE A 258 0.79 1.37 10.78
N VAL A 259 2.05 0.93 10.73
CA VAL A 259 2.46 -0.35 10.13
C VAL A 259 2.98 -1.24 11.25
N ILE A 260 2.46 -2.46 11.36
CA ILE A 260 3.02 -3.50 12.23
C ILE A 260 3.83 -4.51 11.40
N GLY A 261 4.98 -4.93 11.93
CA GLY A 261 5.87 -5.87 11.26
C GLY A 261 7.11 -6.20 12.09
N VAL A 262 8.05 -6.93 11.49
CA VAL A 262 9.36 -7.18 12.11
C VAL A 262 10.27 -5.98 11.86
N VAL A 263 10.24 -5.00 12.76
CA VAL A 263 11.00 -3.75 12.63
C VAL A 263 12.51 -3.98 12.78
N LYS A 264 13.29 -3.26 11.96
CA LYS A 264 14.74 -3.13 12.00
C LYS A 264 15.12 -1.69 12.22
N ASP A 265 16.12 -1.51 13.08
CA ASP A 265 16.71 -0.22 13.46
C ASP A 265 18.21 -0.26 13.09
N ASP A 266 18.81 0.92 12.86
CA ASP A 266 20.25 1.09 12.57
C ASP A 266 20.83 0.25 11.43
N TRP A 267 19.98 -0.16 10.46
CA TRP A 267 20.41 -0.92 9.30
C TRP A 267 21.14 -0.05 8.27
N LYS A 268 22.26 -0.55 7.77
CA LYS A 268 23.12 0.13 6.80
C LYS A 268 22.79 -0.29 5.37
N PRO A 269 22.74 0.64 4.41
CA PRO A 269 22.68 0.30 2.99
C PRO A 269 23.87 -0.56 2.57
N ALA A 270 23.63 -1.66 1.85
CA ALA A 270 24.71 -2.54 1.42
C ALA A 270 25.50 -1.91 0.26
N ARG A 271 26.64 -1.31 0.57
CA ARG A 271 27.48 -0.60 -0.42
C ARG A 271 28.29 -1.52 -1.33
N ASN A 272 28.53 -2.77 -0.92
CA ASN A 272 29.22 -3.76 -1.76
C ASN A 272 28.32 -4.30 -2.87
N LYS A 273 28.90 -4.81 -3.96
CA LYS A 273 28.15 -5.51 -5.02
C LYS A 273 27.49 -6.77 -4.45
N GLY A 274 26.22 -6.99 -4.78
CA GLY A 274 25.43 -8.14 -4.33
C GLY A 274 23.94 -7.91 -4.51
N LYS A 275 23.11 -8.89 -4.11
CA LYS A 275 21.64 -8.86 -4.27
C LYS A 275 20.98 -7.56 -3.74
N TYR A 276 21.49 -7.04 -2.62
CA TYR A 276 20.91 -5.89 -1.90
C TYR A 276 21.68 -4.58 -2.13
N HIS A 277 22.49 -4.48 -3.20
CA HIS A 277 23.34 -3.32 -3.44
C HIS A 277 22.55 -2.00 -3.50
N MET A 278 23.05 -0.99 -2.77
CA MET A 278 22.49 0.36 -2.73
C MET A 278 23.61 1.39 -2.87
N SER A 279 23.63 2.10 -4.00
CA SER A 279 24.66 3.11 -4.27
C SER A 279 24.44 4.39 -3.45
N VAL A 280 25.46 5.24 -3.34
CA VAL A 280 25.39 6.50 -2.58
C VAL A 280 24.49 7.52 -3.30
N GLU A 281 24.46 7.46 -4.63
CA GLU A 281 23.64 8.30 -5.50
C GLU A 281 22.14 7.94 -5.42
N GLU A 282 21.83 6.64 -5.24
CA GLU A 282 20.45 6.20 -4.99
C GLU A 282 20.01 6.60 -3.58
N TYR A 283 20.81 6.24 -2.55
CA TYR A 283 20.55 6.55 -1.15
C TYR A 283 21.81 7.04 -0.43
N PRO A 284 21.95 8.35 -0.14
CA PRO A 284 23.19 8.94 0.38
C PRO A 284 23.40 8.71 1.89
N ASP A 285 22.32 8.57 2.67
CA ASP A 285 22.43 8.48 4.13
C ASP A 285 23.18 7.20 4.58
N PRO A 286 23.90 7.24 5.71
CA PRO A 286 24.68 6.11 6.19
C PRO A 286 23.82 4.99 6.81
N LEU A 287 22.58 5.31 7.20
CA LEU A 287 21.61 4.42 7.85
C LEU A 287 20.26 4.62 7.17
N TYR A 288 19.49 3.54 7.03
CA TYR A 288 18.08 3.65 6.72
C TYR A 288 17.30 4.17 7.96
N PRO A 289 16.17 4.89 7.78
CA PRO A 289 15.22 5.04 8.87
C PRO A 289 14.75 3.65 9.36
N PRO A 290 14.28 3.53 10.62
CA PRO A 290 13.62 2.30 11.07
C PRO A 290 12.55 1.87 10.08
N PHE A 291 12.47 0.57 9.78
CA PHE A 291 11.55 0.01 8.78
C PHE A 291 11.15 -1.41 9.17
N ALA A 292 10.01 -1.90 8.68
CA ALA A 292 9.54 -3.26 8.91
C ALA A 292 9.84 -4.16 7.71
N LEU A 293 10.38 -5.37 7.95
CA LEU A 293 10.71 -6.32 6.89
C LEU A 293 9.50 -6.72 6.05
N GLY A 294 9.64 -6.69 4.72
CA GLY A 294 8.54 -6.88 3.76
C GLY A 294 7.77 -8.21 3.83
N GLY A 295 8.36 -9.25 4.43
CA GLY A 295 7.79 -10.61 4.46
C GLY A 295 6.43 -10.74 5.15
N LEU A 296 6.13 -9.87 6.12
CA LEU A 296 4.80 -9.76 6.74
C LEU A 296 4.61 -8.33 7.29
N LEU A 297 3.61 -7.63 6.78
CA LEU A 297 3.20 -6.29 7.21
C LEU A 297 1.69 -6.23 7.43
N GLY A 298 1.23 -5.44 8.40
CA GLY A 298 -0.19 -5.16 8.61
C GLY A 298 -0.43 -3.67 8.86
N TYR A 299 -1.52 -3.14 8.32
CA TYR A 299 -1.85 -1.72 8.43
C TYR A 299 -3.39 -1.51 8.34
N PRO A 300 -3.94 -0.50 9.02
CA PRO A 300 -5.26 0.04 8.71
C PRO A 300 -5.31 0.59 7.27
N LEU A 301 -6.50 0.59 6.64
CA LEU A 301 -6.66 1.13 5.29
C LEU A 301 -6.31 2.63 5.21
N THR A 302 -6.50 3.39 6.29
CA THR A 302 -6.09 4.81 6.35
C THR A 302 -4.58 4.97 6.22
N SER A 303 -3.80 4.10 6.89
CA SER A 303 -2.34 4.08 6.78
C SER A 303 -1.89 3.69 5.36
N VAL A 304 -2.60 2.76 4.72
CA VAL A 304 -2.37 2.42 3.30
C VAL A 304 -2.59 3.63 2.39
N ALA A 305 -3.61 4.44 2.64
CA ALA A 305 -3.86 5.67 1.88
C ALA A 305 -2.78 6.74 2.09
N LEU A 306 -2.33 6.94 3.33
CA LEU A 306 -1.21 7.84 3.63
C LEU A 306 0.09 7.37 2.97
N LEU A 307 0.41 6.07 3.05
CA LEU A 307 1.59 5.47 2.43
C LEU A 307 1.55 5.54 0.90
N TYR A 308 0.37 5.36 0.28
CA TYR A 308 0.21 5.54 -1.17
C TYR A 308 0.50 6.99 -1.58
N GLN A 309 -0.09 7.97 -0.88
CA GLN A 309 0.15 9.38 -1.18
C GLN A 309 1.60 9.81 -0.93
N ALA A 310 2.29 9.20 0.04
CA ALA A 310 3.72 9.39 0.26
C ALA A 310 4.56 8.78 -0.88
N ALA A 311 4.24 7.57 -1.33
CA ALA A 311 4.98 6.90 -2.40
C ALA A 311 4.93 7.64 -3.75
N LEU A 312 3.90 8.46 -3.98
CA LEU A 312 3.81 9.36 -5.13
C LEU A 312 4.73 10.60 -5.03
N ARG A 313 5.21 10.94 -3.82
CA ARG A 313 5.89 12.22 -3.50
C ARG A 313 7.34 12.09 -2.98
N VAL A 314 7.78 10.90 -2.58
CA VAL A 314 9.12 10.65 -2.04
C VAL A 314 10.06 10.12 -3.13
N LYS A 315 11.29 10.66 -3.28
CA LYS A 315 12.29 10.08 -4.21
C LYS A 315 12.45 8.57 -3.92
N PRO A 316 12.27 7.69 -4.93
CA PRO A 316 12.17 6.27 -4.68
C PRO A 316 13.54 5.61 -4.58
N ILE A 317 13.59 4.55 -3.79
CA ILE A 317 14.66 3.55 -3.79
C ILE A 317 14.06 2.19 -4.12
N TRP A 318 14.86 1.27 -4.65
CA TRP A 318 14.36 -0.01 -5.15
C TRP A 318 13.88 -0.99 -4.06
N LEU A 319 14.41 -0.89 -2.84
CA LEU A 319 14.00 -1.70 -1.68
C LEU A 319 12.62 -1.24 -1.19
N ASP A 320 11.60 -2.06 -1.41
CA ASP A 320 10.20 -1.73 -1.19
C ASP A 320 9.84 -1.58 0.30
N ASP A 321 10.38 -2.43 1.16
CA ASP A 321 10.09 -2.41 2.58
C ASP A 321 10.72 -1.18 3.29
N VAL A 322 11.98 -0.88 2.99
CA VAL A 322 12.65 0.38 3.39
C VAL A 322 11.91 1.59 2.81
N TYR A 323 11.56 1.57 1.52
CA TYR A 323 10.92 2.69 0.84
C TYR A 323 9.56 3.02 1.44
N ILE A 324 8.67 2.03 1.58
CA ILE A 324 7.31 2.24 2.08
C ILE A 324 7.30 2.39 3.60
N THR A 325 7.86 1.45 4.35
CA THR A 325 7.67 1.41 5.81
C THR A 325 8.68 2.23 6.59
N GLY A 326 9.82 2.58 5.98
CA GLY A 326 10.78 3.51 6.56
C GLY A 326 10.59 4.93 6.03
N ILE A 327 10.96 5.15 4.76
CA ILE A 327 11.03 6.50 4.19
C ILE A 327 9.63 7.11 4.06
N CYS A 328 8.69 6.45 3.38
CA CYS A 328 7.35 6.99 3.17
C CYS A 328 6.58 7.15 4.49
N ALA A 329 6.55 6.12 5.35
CA ALA A 329 5.89 6.18 6.66
C ALA A 329 6.35 7.38 7.50
N SER A 330 7.65 7.66 7.54
CA SER A 330 8.22 8.81 8.26
C SER A 330 7.72 10.18 7.77
N LYS A 331 7.32 10.30 6.49
CA LYS A 331 6.79 11.56 5.93
C LYS A 331 5.32 11.82 6.24
N VAL A 332 4.57 10.77 6.59
CA VAL A 332 3.12 10.85 6.84
C VAL A 332 2.71 10.49 8.27
N GLY A 333 3.67 10.32 9.19
CA GLY A 333 3.39 10.06 10.61
C GLY A 333 2.85 8.66 10.91
N VAL A 334 2.95 7.72 9.97
CA VAL A 334 2.52 6.33 10.17
C VAL A 334 3.53 5.63 11.08
N THR A 335 3.08 5.17 12.25
CA THR A 335 3.97 4.65 13.31
C THR A 335 4.38 3.20 13.07
N LEU A 336 5.64 2.85 13.32
CA LEU A 336 6.11 1.47 13.28
C LEU A 336 5.86 0.74 14.60
N LEU A 337 4.99 -0.28 14.56
CA LEU A 337 4.67 -1.12 15.70
C LEU A 337 5.38 -2.48 15.63
N ARG A 338 5.74 -2.99 16.80
CA ARG A 338 6.35 -4.30 17.02
C ARG A 338 5.40 -5.15 17.84
N ASP A 339 5.31 -6.45 17.55
CA ASP A 339 4.62 -7.41 18.42
C ASP A 339 5.24 -8.81 18.28
N PRO A 340 5.57 -9.51 19.38
CA PRO A 340 6.19 -10.85 19.32
C PRO A 340 5.28 -11.91 18.69
N ASN A 341 3.98 -11.64 18.57
CA ASN A 341 3.01 -12.50 17.90
C ASN A 341 2.82 -12.17 16.41
N PHE A 342 3.41 -11.08 15.92
CA PHE A 342 3.33 -10.69 14.51
C PHE A 342 4.62 -11.09 13.77
N LYS A 343 4.71 -12.39 13.43
CA LYS A 343 5.91 -13.01 12.88
C LYS A 343 5.61 -13.99 11.75
N PHE A 344 6.61 -14.20 10.91
CA PHE A 344 6.59 -15.09 9.75
C PHE A 344 7.85 -15.96 9.72
N THR A 345 7.81 -17.03 8.94
CA THR A 345 8.98 -17.87 8.65
C THR A 345 8.99 -18.22 7.17
N HIS A 346 10.11 -18.05 6.46
CA HIS A 346 10.22 -18.50 5.07
C HIS A 346 10.05 -20.03 4.97
N VAL A 347 9.35 -20.47 3.94
CA VAL A 347 9.27 -21.86 3.50
C VAL A 347 10.69 -22.29 3.15
N LYS A 348 11.19 -23.35 3.81
CA LYS A 348 12.47 -23.94 3.45
C LYS A 348 12.36 -24.51 2.03
N SER A 349 13.24 -24.06 1.14
CA SER A 349 13.37 -24.68 -0.18
C SER A 349 13.84 -26.12 0.01
N THR A 350 12.96 -27.08 -0.26
CA THR A 350 13.34 -28.49 -0.46
C THR A 350 14.13 -28.55 -1.76
N LYS A 351 15.42 -28.84 -1.63
CA LYS A 351 16.30 -29.17 -2.77
C LYS A 351 15.94 -30.52 -3.37
#